data_AF-A0A7J7ULJ5-F1
#
_entry.id   AF-A0A7J7ULJ5-F1
#
_cell.length_a   1.000
_cell.length_b   1.000
_cell.length_c   1.000
_cell.angle_alpha   90.00
_cell.angle_beta   90.00
_cell.angle_gamma   90.00
#
_symmetry.space_group_name_H-M   'P 1'
#
loop_
_entity.id
_entity.type
_entity.pdbx_description
1 polymer ?
#
loop_
_entity_poly.entity_id
_entity_poly.type
_entity_poly.pdbx_seq_one_letter_code
_entity_poly.pdbx_strand_id
1 'polypeptide(L)'
;MEGVWQGLQQQLRLPPALKVPHWEKLYECNECWKTFRCSSSLIVHQRMHTGEKPYECHECGKRLCSSTALTQHQRKHTGEKPFECKECGKAFNQKITLVQHERVHTGEKPY
;
A
#
# COMPACT_ATOMS: atom_id res chain seq x y z
N MET A 1 28.05 5.13 55.09
CA MET A 1 27.84 3.69 55.27
C MET A 1 26.64 3.33 54.40
N GLU A 2 26.92 2.88 53.18
CA GLU A 2 26.88 1.44 52.79
C GLU A 2 25.41 1.04 52.63
N GLY A 3 24.89 0.81 51.43
CA GLY A 3 25.20 -0.30 50.53
C GLY A 3 23.88 -1.06 50.33
N VAL A 4 23.32 -1.13 49.11
CA VAL A 4 23.50 -2.20 48.12
C VAL A 4 22.59 -3.41 48.33
N TRP A 5 21.80 -3.98 47.41
CA TRP A 5 21.47 -3.78 45.98
C TRP A 5 20.17 -4.59 45.66
N GLN A 6 19.52 -4.22 44.55
CA GLN A 6 18.82 -5.07 43.58
C GLN A 6 17.53 -5.85 43.91
N GLY A 7 16.53 -5.62 43.06
CA GLY A 7 15.45 -6.57 42.77
C GLY A 7 14.76 -6.18 41.46
N LEU A 8 15.21 -6.80 40.36
CA LEU A 8 14.69 -6.66 38.99
C LEU A 8 13.18 -6.97 38.91
N GLN A 9 12.41 -6.06 38.29
CA GLN A 9 11.18 -6.48 37.62
C GLN A 9 10.99 -5.71 36.31
N GLN A 10 11.58 -6.31 35.28
CA GLN A 10 11.23 -6.27 33.86
C GLN A 10 10.37 -5.09 33.40
N GLN A 11 11.02 -4.10 32.78
CA GLN A 11 10.34 -3.18 31.88
C GLN A 11 9.58 -4.00 30.83
N LEU A 12 8.25 -4.02 30.94
CA LEU A 12 7.36 -4.36 29.84
C LEU A 12 7.69 -3.40 28.70
N ARG A 13 8.55 -3.81 27.77
CA ARG A 13 8.68 -3.15 26.46
C ARG A 13 7.36 -3.40 25.73
N LEU A 14 6.43 -2.46 25.91
CA LEU A 14 5.28 -2.35 25.04
C LEU A 14 5.79 -2.17 23.60
N PRO A 15 5.23 -2.88 22.60
CA PRO A 15 5.63 -2.68 21.21
C PRO A 15 5.37 -1.22 20.81
N PRO A 16 6.22 -0.61 19.96
CA PRO A 16 6.00 0.74 19.47
C PRO A 16 4.75 0.74 18.58
N ALA A 17 3.60 0.94 19.20
CA ALA A 17 2.35 1.21 18.51
C ALA A 17 2.52 2.54 17.77
N LEU A 18 2.62 2.41 16.44
CA LEU A 18 2.34 3.41 15.41
C LEU A 18 2.05 4.81 15.96
N LYS A 19 3.08 5.66 16.04
CA LYS A 19 2.95 7.09 16.29
C LYS A 19 2.35 7.76 15.06
N VAL A 20 1.05 7.57 14.85
CA VAL A 20 0.27 8.48 14.00
C VAL A 20 0.06 9.75 14.83
N PRO A 21 0.47 10.93 14.34
CA PRO A 21 0.26 12.17 15.07
C PRO A 21 -1.22 12.31 15.42
N HIS A 22 -1.53 12.60 16.69
CA HIS A 22 -2.89 12.74 17.23
C HIS A 22 -3.78 13.75 16.47
N TRP A 23 -3.19 14.60 15.62
CA TRP A 23 -3.86 15.61 14.82
C TRP A 23 -4.03 15.25 13.32
N GLU A 24 -3.57 14.08 12.87
CA GLU A 24 -3.93 13.57 11.54
C GLU A 24 -5.31 12.89 11.61
N LYS A 25 -6.34 13.55 11.08
CA LYS A 25 -7.68 12.95 10.95
C LYS A 25 -7.62 11.80 9.94
N LEU A 26 -7.66 10.57 10.44
CA LEU A 26 -7.80 9.36 9.64
C LEU A 26 -9.29 9.06 9.38
N TYR A 27 -9.55 8.38 8.28
CA TYR A 27 -10.86 7.92 7.89
C TYR A 27 -10.94 6.41 8.13
N GLU A 28 -11.86 5.98 8.98
CA GLU A 28 -12.01 4.57 9.36
C GLU A 28 -13.14 3.89 8.57
N CYS A 29 -12.91 2.63 8.20
CA CYS A 29 -13.94 1.77 7.64
C CYS A 29 -14.66 1.01 8.76
N ASN A 30 -15.96 1.27 8.95
CA ASN A 30 -16.75 0.62 10.01
C ASN A 30 -16.92 -0.90 9.84
N GLU A 31 -16.69 -1.44 8.63
CA GLU A 31 -16.88 -2.88 8.34
C GLU A 31 -15.64 -3.73 8.69
N CYS A 32 -14.44 -3.14 8.62
CA CYS A 32 -13.19 -3.88 8.88
C CYS A 32 -12.15 -3.11 9.72
N TRP A 33 -12.55 -1.96 10.26
CA TRP A 33 -11.77 -1.09 11.15
C TRP A 33 -10.42 -0.63 10.57
N LYS A 34 -10.27 -0.70 9.23
CA LYS A 34 -9.08 -0.19 8.54
C LYS A 34 -9.13 1.33 8.44
N THR A 35 -7.98 1.96 8.69
CA THR A 35 -7.83 3.40 8.62
C THR A 35 -7.14 3.84 7.34
N PHE A 36 -7.57 4.97 6.81
CA PHE A 36 -7.08 5.56 5.56
C PHE A 36 -6.72 7.02 5.79
N ARG A 37 -5.68 7.49 5.11
CA ARG A 37 -5.24 8.89 5.17
C ARG A 37 -6.21 9.87 4.49
N CYS A 38 -7.00 9.37 3.54
CA CYS A 38 -7.88 10.21 2.71
C CYS A 38 -9.26 9.57 2.59
N SER A 39 -10.30 10.40 2.53
CA SER A 39 -11.69 9.97 2.37
C SER A 39 -11.92 9.25 1.04
N SER A 40 -11.27 9.71 -0.05
CA SER A 40 -11.35 9.06 -1.37
C SER A 40 -10.85 7.61 -1.32
N SER A 41 -9.77 7.34 -0.60
CA SER A 41 -9.23 5.99 -0.38
C SER A 41 -10.20 5.13 0.43
N LEU A 42 -10.84 5.69 1.46
CA LEU A 42 -11.88 4.99 2.22
C LEU A 42 -13.08 4.63 1.33
N ILE A 43 -13.57 5.56 0.49
CA ILE A 43 -14.70 5.31 -0.41
C ILE A 43 -14.37 4.19 -1.40
N VAL A 44 -13.19 4.23 -2.02
CA VAL A 44 -12.73 3.16 -2.92
C VAL A 44 -12.60 1.82 -2.18
N HIS A 45 -12.14 1.85 -0.93
CA HIS A 45 -12.06 0.66 -0.11
C HIS A 45 -13.43 0.09 0.23
N GLN A 46 -14.41 0.93 0.57
CA GLN A 46 -15.78 0.51 0.87
C GLN A 46 -16.44 -0.22 -0.32
N ARG A 47 -16.09 0.15 -1.55
CA ARG A 47 -16.52 -0.57 -2.76
C ARG A 47 -16.07 -2.04 -2.79
N MET A 48 -15.06 -2.42 -2.02
CA MET A 48 -14.65 -3.82 -1.89
C MET A 48 -15.64 -4.63 -1.06
N HIS A 49 -16.34 -4.00 -0.11
CA HIS A 49 -17.36 -4.65 0.71
C HIS A 49 -18.71 -4.69 0.00
N THR A 50 -19.10 -3.58 -0.65
CA THR A 50 -20.36 -3.52 -1.41
C THR A 50 -20.29 -4.21 -2.77
N GLY A 51 -19.08 -4.48 -3.27
CA GLY A 51 -18.86 -5.05 -4.60
C GLY A 51 -19.10 -4.06 -5.75
N GLU A 52 -19.33 -2.78 -5.46
CA GLU A 52 -19.54 -1.76 -6.48
C GLU A 52 -18.31 -1.57 -7.36
N LYS A 53 -18.53 -1.62 -8.68
CA LYS A 53 -17.48 -1.41 -9.69
C LYS A 53 -17.95 -0.40 -10.72
N PRO A 54 -17.87 0.91 -10.42
CA PRO A 54 -18.42 1.95 -11.28
C PRO A 54 -17.66 2.10 -12.61
N TYR A 55 -16.39 1.69 -12.66
CA TYR A 55 -15.53 1.94 -13.80
C TYR A 55 -15.48 0.71 -14.69
N GLU A 56 -15.91 0.84 -15.95
CA GLU A 56 -15.90 -0.24 -16.93
C GLU A 56 -14.82 -0.02 -17.98
N CYS A 57 -14.11 -1.09 -18.35
CA CYS A 57 -13.23 -1.09 -19.50
C CYS A 57 -14.03 -1.44 -20.75
N HIS A 58 -14.20 -0.47 -21.66
CA HIS A 58 -14.94 -0.67 -22.91
C HIS A 58 -14.33 -1.72 -23.86
N GLU A 59 -13.03 -2.02 -23.72
CA GLU A 59 -12.34 -2.97 -24.60
C GLU A 59 -12.61 -4.43 -24.21
N CYS A 60 -12.90 -4.72 -22.93
CA CYS A 60 -13.08 -6.10 -22.44
C CYS A 60 -14.25 -6.29 -21.47
N GLY A 61 -15.06 -5.26 -21.23
CA GLY A 61 -16.19 -5.26 -20.29
C GLY A 61 -15.79 -5.38 -18.81
N LYS A 62 -14.49 -5.36 -18.49
CA LYS A 62 -14.04 -5.57 -17.10
C LYS A 62 -14.38 -4.37 -16.24
N ARG A 63 -15.07 -4.61 -15.12
CA ARG A 63 -15.43 -3.57 -14.14
C ARG A 63 -14.42 -3.50 -12.99
N LEU A 64 -14.12 -2.28 -12.54
CA LEU A 64 -13.12 -1.92 -11.53
C LEU A 64 -13.70 -0.91 -10.52
N CYS A 65 -13.14 -0.88 -9.31
CA CYS A 65 -13.62 -0.05 -8.20
C CYS A 65 -13.03 1.37 -8.15
N SER A 66 -11.98 1.66 -8.94
CA SER A 66 -11.36 2.98 -9.01
C SER A 66 -10.93 3.36 -10.43
N SER A 67 -10.90 4.66 -10.72
CA SER A 67 -10.43 5.20 -12.00
C SER A 67 -8.96 4.88 -12.24
N THR A 68 -8.11 5.02 -11.22
CA THR A 68 -6.68 4.68 -11.32
C THR A 68 -6.47 3.20 -11.68
N ALA A 69 -7.27 2.29 -11.13
CA ALA A 69 -7.22 0.89 -11.50
C ALA A 69 -7.63 0.67 -12.96
N LEU A 70 -8.63 1.42 -13.45
CA LEU A 70 -9.03 1.37 -14.86
C LEU A 70 -7.92 1.85 -15.80
N THR A 71 -7.30 3.00 -15.51
CA THR A 71 -6.19 3.51 -16.32
C THR A 71 -5.02 2.52 -16.34
N GLN A 72 -4.66 1.96 -15.19
CA GLN A 72 -3.61 0.93 -15.12
C GLN A 72 -4.01 -0.34 -15.89
N HIS A 73 -5.28 -0.73 -15.85
CA HIS A 73 -5.78 -1.87 -16.59
C HIS A 73 -5.71 -1.64 -18.10
N GLN A 74 -6.07 -0.44 -18.58
CA GLN A 74 -6.01 -0.09 -20.01
C GLN A 74 -4.60 -0.21 -20.60
N ARG A 75 -3.55 0.05 -19.80
CA ARG A 75 -2.15 -0.19 -20.22
C ARG A 75 -1.86 -1.64 -20.62
N LYS A 76 -2.67 -2.60 -20.17
CA LYS A 76 -2.54 -4.00 -20.59
C LYS A 76 -3.01 -4.21 -22.02
N HIS A 77 -3.94 -3.40 -22.51
CA HIS A 77 -4.43 -3.49 -23.88
C HIS A 77 -3.55 -2.69 -24.83
N THR A 78 -3.17 -1.47 -24.44
CA THR A 78 -2.29 -0.62 -25.27
C THR A 78 -0.85 -1.10 -25.28
N GLY A 79 -0.45 -1.94 -24.31
CA GLY A 79 0.94 -2.37 -24.14
C GLY A 79 1.88 -1.27 -23.63
N GLU A 80 1.34 -0.12 -23.21
CA GLU A 80 2.11 1.00 -22.70
C GLU A 80 2.89 0.59 -21.43
N LYS A 81 4.20 0.85 -21.43
CA LYS A 81 5.12 0.54 -20.33
C LYS A 81 5.93 1.79 -19.95
N PRO A 82 5.35 2.72 -19.17
CA PRO A 82 5.98 4.00 -18.87
C PRO A 82 7.20 3.90 -17.94
N PHE A 83 7.37 2.78 -17.28
CA PHE A 83 8.35 2.62 -16.20
C PHE A 83 9.51 1.77 -16.68
N GLU A 84 10.61 2.41 -17.09
CA GLU A 84 11.81 1.74 -17.58
C GLU A 84 12.87 1.60 -16.49
N CYS A 85 13.47 0.42 -16.40
CA CYS A 85 14.63 0.18 -15.55
C CYS A 85 15.88 0.74 -16.23
N LYS A 86 16.56 1.66 -15.55
CA LYS A 86 17.76 2.32 -16.09
C LYS A 86 18.97 1.39 -16.21
N GLU A 87 19.03 0.34 -15.40
CA GLU A 87 20.16 -0.60 -15.39
C GLU A 87 20.11 -1.60 -16.57
N CYS A 88 18.91 -2.03 -16.99
CA CYS A 88 18.77 -3.12 -17.97
C CYS A 88 17.80 -2.81 -19.13
N GLY A 89 17.22 -1.61 -19.19
CA GLY A 89 16.28 -1.17 -20.23
C GLY A 89 14.92 -1.87 -20.21
N LYS A 90 14.64 -2.74 -19.22
CA LYS A 90 13.34 -3.43 -19.15
C LYS A 90 12.24 -2.46 -18.73
N ALA A 91 11.18 -2.40 -19.53
CA ALA A 91 10.02 -1.55 -19.28
C ALA A 91 8.86 -2.32 -18.64
N PHE A 92 8.14 -1.65 -17.73
CA PHE A 92 7.01 -2.15 -16.95
C PHE A 92 5.80 -1.23 -17.05
N ASN A 93 4.61 -1.79 -16.91
CA ASN A 93 3.34 -1.04 -16.93
C ASN A 93 2.97 -0.44 -15.57
N GLN A 94 3.61 -0.88 -14.48
CA GLN A 94 3.40 -0.40 -13.12
C GLN A 94 4.72 -0.03 -12.43
N LYS A 95 4.67 0.98 -11.56
CA LYS A 95 5.83 1.41 -10.76
C LYS A 95 6.25 0.35 -9.75
N ILE A 96 5.29 -0.31 -9.10
CA ILE A 96 5.57 -1.32 -8.07
C ILE A 96 6.36 -2.49 -8.66
N THR A 97 6.00 -2.93 -9.88
CA THR A 97 6.73 -3.99 -10.57
C THR A 97 8.14 -3.56 -10.97
N LEU A 98 8.34 -2.30 -11.35
CA LEU A 98 9.69 -1.77 -11.60
C LEU A 98 10.52 -1.77 -10.30
N VAL A 99 9.98 -1.24 -9.20
CA VAL A 99 10.70 -1.19 -7.91
C VAL A 99 11.05 -2.60 -7.42
N GLN A 100 10.14 -3.56 -7.59
CA GLN A 100 10.42 -4.96 -7.26
C GLN A 100 11.50 -5.54 -8.17
N HIS A 101 11.49 -5.20 -9.46
CA HIS A 101 12.53 -5.63 -10.40
C HIS A 101 13.90 -5.03 -10.07
N GLU A 102 13.97 -3.76 -9.68
CA GLU A 102 15.22 -3.10 -9.32
C GLU A 102 15.96 -3.79 -8.16
N ARG A 103 15.21 -4.45 -7.26
CA ARG A 103 15.80 -5.27 -6.19
C ARG A 103 16.62 -6.45 -6.70
N VAL A 104 16.37 -6.92 -7.91
CA VAL A 104 17.16 -7.98 -8.55
C VAL A 104 18.58 -7.48 -8.85
N HIS A 105 18.74 -6.19 -9.14
CA HIS A 105 20.05 -5.58 -9.39
C HIS A 105 20.77 -5.23 -8.10
N THR A 106 20.05 -4.78 -7.07
CA THR A 106 20.66 -4.42 -5.77
C THR A 106 20.90 -5.63 -4.87
N GLY A 107 20.29 -6.78 -5.15
CA GLY A 107 20.39 -7.99 -4.33
C GLY A 107 19.67 -7.89 -2.98
N GLU A 108 18.82 -6.87 -2.78
CA GLU A 108 18.06 -6.68 -1.54
C GLU A 108 16.97 -7.75 -1.39
N LYS A 109 17.07 -8.58 -0.34
CA LYS A 109 16.01 -9.55 0.03
C LYS A 109 14.84 -8.84 0.74
N PRO A 110 13.58 -9.28 0.54
CA PRO A 110 12.48 -8.83 1.39
C PRO A 110 12.71 -9.26 2.84
N TYR A 111 12.35 -8.39 3.78
CA TYR A 111 12.35 -8.60 5.23
C TYR A 111 11.70 -9.92 5.66
#